data_AF-A0A0J1FSF6-F1
#
_entry.id   AF-A0A0J1FSF6-F1
#
_cell.length_a   1.000
_cell.length_b   1.000
_cell.length_c   1.000
_cell.angle_alpha   90.00
_cell.angle_beta   90.00
_cell.angle_gamma   90.00
#
_symmetry.space_group_name_H-M   'P 1'
#
loop_
_entity.id
_entity.type
_entity.pdbx_description
1 polymer ?
#
loop_
_entity_poly.entity_id
_entity_poly.type
_entity_poly.pdbx_seq_one_letter_code
_entity_poly.pdbx_strand_id
1 'polypeptide(L)'
;MAEDGEDVNGLGSGLSWLAWAVGTPVVMISGFSHPSTEFSTPYRVVNFHGCNSCFNDMTTGFDPQNFAWCPRRFDRAQPFQCTAIITPEFVMRVVDKLMAERGLAQIF
;
A
#
# COMPACT_ATOMS: atom_id res chain seq x y z
N MET A 1 -22.44 -18.53 2.45
CA MET A 1 -22.27 -17.74 3.69
C MET A 1 -20.91 -17.09 3.64
N ALA A 2 -20.81 -15.91 3.05
CA ALA A 2 -19.80 -14.92 3.38
C ALA A 2 -20.63 -13.73 3.85
N GLU A 3 -20.62 -13.48 5.15
CA GLU A 3 -21.29 -12.33 5.76
C GLU A 3 -20.58 -11.05 5.33
N ASP A 4 -21.30 -9.95 5.31
CA ASP A 4 -20.93 -8.63 4.77
C ASP A 4 -19.52 -8.20 5.22
N GLY A 5 -18.52 -8.39 4.34
CA GLY A 5 -17.15 -8.00 4.59
C GLY A 5 -16.88 -6.60 4.04
N GLU A 6 -16.66 -5.62 4.92
CA GLU A 6 -16.20 -4.28 4.53
C GLU A 6 -14.79 -4.36 3.90
N ASP A 7 -14.56 -3.66 2.79
CA ASP A 7 -13.26 -3.63 2.12
C ASP A 7 -12.25 -2.72 2.85
N VAL A 8 -11.01 -3.19 3.00
CA VAL A 8 -9.99 -2.48 3.79
C VAL A 8 -8.95 -1.79 2.90
N ASN A 9 -8.83 -0.47 3.06
CA ASN A 9 -7.71 0.33 2.55
C ASN A 9 -6.58 0.32 3.58
N GLY A 10 -5.47 -0.33 3.25
CA GLY A 10 -4.40 -0.64 4.21
C GLY A 10 -3.03 -0.11 3.81
N LEU A 11 -2.22 0.24 4.81
CA LEU A 11 -0.77 0.38 4.67
C LEU A 11 -0.10 -1.00 4.80
N GLY A 12 1.21 -1.11 4.65
CA GLY A 12 1.97 -2.33 5.01
C GLY A 12 2.02 -2.63 6.52
N SER A 13 0.95 -2.35 7.26
CA SER A 13 0.85 -2.48 8.73
C SER A 13 0.06 -3.74 9.13
N GLY A 14 0.08 -4.07 10.44
CA GLY A 14 -0.53 -5.29 10.97
C GLY A 14 -2.03 -5.45 10.72
N LEU A 15 -2.79 -4.35 10.60
CA LEU A 15 -4.23 -4.43 10.30
C LEU A 15 -4.51 -4.99 8.91
N SER A 16 -3.65 -4.69 7.93
CA SER A 16 -3.75 -5.26 6.59
C SER A 16 -3.53 -6.77 6.61
N TRP A 17 -2.61 -7.25 7.45
CA TRP A 17 -2.40 -8.68 7.64
C TRP A 17 -3.59 -9.36 8.31
N LEU A 18 -4.20 -8.71 9.30
CA LEU A 18 -5.39 -9.23 9.96
C LEU A 18 -6.57 -9.33 8.97
N ALA A 19 -6.85 -8.27 8.21
CA ALA A 19 -7.89 -8.26 7.18
C ALA A 19 -7.68 -9.37 6.15
N TRP A 20 -6.43 -9.52 5.66
CA TRP A 20 -6.07 -10.60 4.74
C TRP A 20 -6.29 -11.99 5.35
N ALA A 21 -5.89 -12.19 6.60
CA ALA A 21 -6.02 -13.48 7.29
C ALA A 21 -7.48 -13.90 7.52
N VAL A 22 -8.41 -12.94 7.67
CA VAL A 22 -9.85 -13.23 7.82
C VAL A 22 -10.61 -13.29 6.49
N GLY A 23 -9.90 -13.21 5.36
CA GLY A 23 -10.49 -13.32 4.03
C GLY A 23 -11.12 -12.04 3.49
N THR A 24 -10.87 -10.90 4.14
CA THR A 24 -11.29 -9.58 3.65
C THR A 24 -10.34 -9.09 2.57
N PRO A 25 -10.85 -8.66 1.39
CA PRO A 25 -10.03 -8.04 0.35
C PRO A 25 -9.29 -6.79 0.86
N VAL A 26 -8.02 -6.66 0.50
CA VAL A 26 -7.17 -5.54 0.94
C VAL A 26 -6.59 -4.80 -0.26
N VAL A 27 -6.89 -3.51 -0.35
CA VAL A 27 -6.17 -2.56 -1.20
C VAL A 27 -4.93 -2.11 -0.45
N MET A 28 -3.75 -2.55 -0.88
CA MET A 28 -2.50 -2.31 -0.17
C MET A 28 -1.69 -1.16 -0.76
N ILE A 29 -1.64 -0.04 -0.04
CA ILE A 29 -0.93 1.17 -0.43
C ILE A 29 0.43 1.20 0.28
N SER A 30 1.50 1.02 -0.49
CA SER A 30 2.87 1.16 0.02
C SER A 30 3.83 1.45 -1.13
N GLY A 31 4.56 2.55 -1.06
CA GLY A 31 5.75 2.77 -1.90
C GLY A 31 7.06 2.45 -1.19
N PHE A 32 7.00 2.30 0.13
CA PHE A 32 8.15 2.12 0.99
C PHE A 32 8.77 0.73 0.91
N SER A 33 7.92 -0.29 0.73
CA SER A 33 8.29 -1.70 0.58
C SER A 33 8.02 -2.19 -0.84
N HIS A 34 8.81 -3.16 -1.28
CA HIS A 34 8.60 -3.89 -2.52
C HIS A 34 7.36 -4.80 -2.38
N PRO A 35 6.54 -5.00 -3.42
CA PRO A 35 5.34 -5.84 -3.36
C PRO A 35 5.53 -7.28 -2.87
N SER A 36 6.74 -7.81 -2.92
CA SER A 36 7.07 -9.14 -2.39
C SER A 36 7.31 -9.18 -0.87
N THR A 37 7.25 -8.02 -0.20
CA THR A 37 7.48 -7.90 1.24
C THR A 37 6.25 -8.34 2.03
N GLU A 38 5.06 -7.96 1.56
CA GLU A 38 3.79 -8.31 2.17
C GLU A 38 3.13 -9.52 1.49
N PHE A 39 1.94 -9.89 1.96
CA PHE A 39 1.12 -10.90 1.32
C PHE A 39 0.69 -10.48 -0.10
N SER A 40 0.42 -11.49 -0.94
CA SER A 40 -0.05 -11.25 -2.30
C SER A 40 -1.50 -10.74 -2.30
N THR A 41 -1.74 -9.62 -2.99
CA THR A 41 -3.06 -9.08 -3.27
C THR A 41 -3.09 -8.52 -4.71
N PRO A 42 -4.16 -8.76 -5.50
CA PRO A 42 -4.31 -8.17 -6.82
C PRO A 42 -4.61 -6.66 -6.78
N TYR A 43 -4.73 -6.08 -5.57
CA TYR A 43 -5.07 -4.69 -5.31
C TYR A 43 -3.90 -3.91 -4.68
N ARG A 44 -2.67 -4.24 -5.09
CA ARG A 44 -1.45 -3.55 -4.64
C ARG A 44 -1.30 -2.19 -5.35
N VAL A 45 -1.17 -1.12 -4.56
CA VAL A 45 -0.92 0.26 -5.05
C VAL A 45 0.51 0.67 -4.74
N VAL A 46 1.35 0.71 -5.77
CA VAL A 46 2.75 1.15 -5.72
C VAL A 46 3.08 1.91 -7.00
N ASN A 47 3.90 2.96 -6.89
CA ASN A 47 4.38 3.72 -8.03
C ASN A 47 5.90 3.54 -8.18
N PHE A 48 6.32 2.93 -9.28
CA PHE A 48 7.73 2.64 -9.57
C PHE A 48 8.46 3.75 -10.35
N HIS A 49 7.79 4.83 -10.71
CA HIS A 49 8.39 5.93 -11.48
C HIS A 49 9.18 6.93 -10.63
N GLY A 50 9.17 6.80 -9.30
CA GLY A 50 9.98 7.60 -8.38
C GLY A 50 10.71 6.73 -7.36
N CYS A 51 11.22 7.33 -6.28
CA CYS A 51 11.79 6.60 -5.14
C CYS A 51 10.81 5.52 -4.65
N ASN A 52 11.24 4.27 -4.50
CA ASN A 52 10.38 3.15 -4.05
C ASN A 52 11.18 2.00 -3.42
N SER A 53 10.57 1.19 -2.55
CA SER A 53 11.19 0.01 -1.93
C SER A 53 12.42 0.30 -1.05
N CYS A 54 12.42 1.44 -0.33
CA CYS A 54 13.47 1.79 0.62
C CYS A 54 13.74 0.67 1.66
N PHE A 55 12.68 -0.01 2.11
CA PHE A 55 12.81 -1.08 3.11
C PHE A 55 13.62 -2.29 2.64
N ASN A 56 13.63 -2.51 1.32
CA ASN A 56 14.25 -3.69 0.71
C ASN A 56 15.69 -3.40 0.26
N ASP A 57 16.15 -2.16 0.39
CA ASP A 57 17.48 -1.75 -0.02
C ASP A 57 18.50 -2.16 1.04
N MET A 58 19.25 -3.23 0.76
CA MET A 58 20.29 -3.77 1.66
C MET A 58 21.48 -2.80 1.86
N THR A 59 21.58 -1.73 1.06
CA THR A 59 22.62 -0.72 1.25
C THR A 59 22.28 0.28 2.37
N THR A 60 21.03 0.28 2.84
CA THR A 60 20.55 1.19 3.89
C THR A 60 19.96 0.39 5.06
N GLY A 61 20.49 0.58 6.27
CA GLY A 61 19.92 -0.03 7.47
C GLY A 61 18.65 0.69 7.92
N PHE A 62 17.60 -0.07 8.25
CA PHE A 62 16.41 0.49 8.89
C PHE A 62 16.75 0.98 10.30
N ASP A 63 16.37 2.22 10.62
CA ASP A 63 16.57 2.82 11.93
C ASP A 63 15.23 2.86 12.70
N PRO A 64 15.01 1.97 13.68
CA PRO A 64 13.78 1.92 14.46
C PRO A 64 13.61 3.11 15.41
N GLN A 65 14.66 3.90 15.68
CA GLN A 65 14.58 5.08 16.54
C GLN A 65 14.21 6.35 15.75
N ASN A 66 14.32 6.30 14.42
CA ASN A 66 13.95 7.41 13.55
C ASN A 66 12.56 7.20 12.94
N PHE A 67 11.53 7.79 13.56
CA PHE A 67 10.16 7.73 13.03
C PHE A 67 10.05 8.31 11.61
N ALA A 68 10.87 9.29 11.27
CA ALA A 68 10.89 9.95 9.95
C ALA A 68 11.89 9.30 8.99
N TRP A 69 12.19 8.01 9.16
CA TRP A 69 13.19 7.30 8.36
C TRP A 69 12.89 7.37 6.86
N CYS A 70 13.77 8.05 6.13
CA CYS A 70 13.72 8.16 4.67
C CYS A 70 15.15 8.20 4.13
N PRO A 71 15.82 7.03 4.01
CA PRO A 71 17.27 6.97 3.90
C PRO A 71 17.83 7.62 2.62
N ARG A 72 17.02 7.69 1.56
CA ARG A 72 17.45 8.20 0.25
C ARG A 72 17.12 9.67 0.00
N ARG A 73 16.20 10.26 0.80
CA ARG A 73 15.59 11.57 0.49
C ARG A 73 15.28 12.45 1.71
N PHE A 74 15.77 12.12 2.90
CA PHE A 74 15.49 12.89 4.12
C PHE A 74 15.88 14.39 4.01
N ASP A 75 16.99 14.68 3.34
CA ASP A 75 17.56 16.02 3.16
C ASP A 75 17.32 16.62 1.77
N ARG A 76 16.46 15.99 0.94
CA ARG A 76 16.20 16.41 -0.44
C ARG A 76 14.80 17.02 -0.58
N ALA A 77 14.62 17.79 -1.65
CA ALA A 77 13.28 18.22 -2.07
C ALA A 77 12.39 16.98 -2.27
N GLN A 78 11.24 16.93 -1.59
CA GLN A 78 10.29 15.80 -1.54
C GLN A 78 10.80 14.58 -0.73
N PRO A 79 10.87 14.66 0.62
CA PRO A 79 10.94 13.48 1.47
C PRO A 79 9.67 12.63 1.29
N PHE A 80 9.75 11.33 1.58
CA PHE A 80 8.62 10.39 1.44
C PHE A 80 7.99 10.35 0.04
N GLN A 81 8.78 10.67 -0.99
CA GLN A 81 8.34 10.65 -2.38
C GLN A 81 7.66 9.32 -2.78
N CYS A 82 8.12 8.20 -2.21
CA CYS A 82 7.58 6.87 -2.47
C CYS A 82 6.08 6.73 -2.26
N THR A 83 5.50 7.49 -1.32
CA THR A 83 4.05 7.57 -1.12
C THR A 83 3.47 8.85 -1.71
N ALA A 84 4.19 9.97 -1.70
CA ALA A 84 3.68 11.26 -2.19
C ALA A 84 3.30 11.27 -3.69
N ILE A 85 3.92 10.40 -4.50
CA ILE A 85 3.60 10.26 -5.94
C ILE A 85 2.44 9.30 -6.22
N ILE A 86 1.87 8.66 -5.19
CA ILE A 86 0.67 7.84 -5.33
C ILE A 86 -0.52 8.78 -5.26
N THR A 87 -1.18 9.02 -6.40
CA THR A 87 -2.30 9.96 -6.46
C THR A 87 -3.59 9.31 -5.96
N PRO A 88 -4.54 10.11 -5.43
CA PRO A 88 -5.86 9.60 -5.05
C PRO A 88 -6.56 8.87 -6.20
N GLU A 89 -6.43 9.33 -7.44
CA GLU A 89 -7.04 8.72 -8.63
C GLU A 89 -6.44 7.35 -8.94
N PHE A 90 -5.17 7.12 -8.62
CA PHE A 90 -4.61 5.78 -8.73
C PHE A 90 -5.21 4.83 -7.70
N VAL A 91 -5.37 5.29 -6.46
CA VAL A 91 -6.02 4.50 -5.40
C VAL A 91 -7.47 4.19 -5.78
N MET A 92 -8.24 5.20 -6.20
CA MET A 92 -9.65 5.04 -6.59
C MET A 92 -9.81 4.02 -7.71
N ARG A 93 -8.97 4.04 -8.76
CA ARG A 93 -9.04 3.03 -9.83
C ARG A 93 -8.87 1.59 -9.33
N VAL A 94 -8.04 1.38 -8.30
CA VAL A 94 -7.85 0.04 -7.72
C VAL A 94 -9.02 -0.35 -6.83
N VAL A 95 -9.60 0.61 -6.11
CA VAL A 95 -10.85 0.42 -5.36
C VAL A 95 -12.00 0.10 -6.32
N ASP A 96 -12.18 0.85 -7.39
CA ASP A 96 -13.24 0.63 -8.39
C ASP A 96 -13.13 -0.76 -9.02
N LYS A 97 -11.90 -1.21 -9.32
CA LYS A 97 -11.64 -2.58 -9.77
C LYS A 97 -12.12 -3.61 -8.74
N LEU A 98 -11.76 -3.43 -7.48
CA LEU A 98 -12.19 -4.32 -6.40
C LEU A 98 -13.72 -4.35 -6.29
N MET A 99 -14.36 -3.18 -6.28
CA MET A 99 -15.82 -3.05 -6.16
C MET A 99 -16.53 -3.73 -7.33
N ALA A 100 -16.03 -3.55 -8.56
CA ALA A 100 -16.56 -4.22 -9.74
C ALA A 100 -16.43 -5.74 -9.67
N GLU A 101 -15.27 -6.27 -9.26
CA GLU A 101 -15.02 -7.71 -9.11
C GLU A 101 -15.89 -8.34 -8.00
N ARG A 102 -16.26 -7.56 -6.98
CA ARG A 102 -17.15 -8.01 -5.89
C ARG A 102 -18.64 -7.83 -6.19
N GLY A 103 -18.99 -7.17 -7.30
CA GLY A 103 -20.38 -6.79 -7.58
C GLY A 103 -20.94 -5.77 -6.59
N LEU A 104 -20.05 -5.00 -5.94
CA LEU A 104 -20.38 -3.95 -4.96
C LEU A 104 -20.49 -2.57 -5.60
N ALA A 105 -20.29 -2.46 -6.92
CA ALA A 105 -20.49 -1.22 -7.67
C ALA A 105 -21.92 -0.70 -7.44
N GLN A 106 -22.06 0.26 -6.53
CA GLN A 106 -23.32 0.96 -6.33
C GLN A 106 -23.58 1.82 -7.56
N ILE A 107 -24.76 1.59 -8.14
CA ILE A 107 -25.39 2.46 -9.13
C ILE A 107 -25.61 3.80 -8.42
N PHE A 108 -24.75 4.78 -8.71
CA PHE A 108 -25.02 6.19 -8.46
C PHE A 108 -24.92 6.96 -9.77
#